data_AF-A0A9C8ZKY8-F1
#
_entry.id   AF-A0A9C8ZKY8-F1
#
_cell.length_a   1.000
_cell.length_b   1.000
_cell.length_c   1.000
_cell.angle_alpha   90.00
_cell.angle_beta   90.00
_cell.angle_gamma   90.00
#
_symmetry.space_group_name_H-M   'P 1'
#
loop_
_entity.id
_entity.type
_entity.pdbx_description
1 polymer ?
#
loop_
_entity_poly.entity_id
_entity_poly.type
_entity_poly.pdbx_seq_one_letter_code
_entity_poly.pdbx_strand_id
1 'polypeptide(L)'
;EMAKKHAQAIGAGHSFIIFLGEGFFPVNVLNAVKAVPEVCRIFCATANPTQVIVAETEQGRGILGVVDGFPPKGIEGEEDIAHRKDFLRKIGYKLG
;
A
#
# COMPACT_ATOMS: atom_id res chain seq x y z
N GLU A 1 -14.19 -3.86 -11.59
CA GLU A 1 -13.73 -5.23 -11.90
C GLU A 1 -12.46 -5.67 -11.17
N MET A 2 -11.33 -4.95 -11.23
CA MET A 2 -10.09 -5.39 -10.54
C MET A 2 -10.26 -5.61 -9.02
N ALA A 3 -10.88 -4.65 -8.32
CA ALA A 3 -11.16 -4.76 -6.88
C ALA A 3 -11.87 -6.06 -6.52
N LYS A 4 -12.95 -6.39 -7.24
CA LYS A 4 -13.74 -7.60 -7.01
C LYS A 4 -12.91 -8.87 -7.24
N LYS A 5 -12.21 -8.94 -8.38
CA LYS A 5 -11.36 -10.09 -8.75
C LYS A 5 -10.30 -10.37 -7.69
N HIS A 6 -9.59 -9.32 -7.24
CA HIS A 6 -8.51 -9.49 -6.26
C HIS A 6 -9.04 -9.78 -4.86
N ALA A 7 -10.14 -9.14 -4.43
CA ALA A 7 -10.79 -9.47 -3.16
C ALA A 7 -11.27 -10.93 -3.13
N GLN A 8 -11.85 -11.42 -4.25
CA GLN A 8 -12.25 -12.82 -4.37
C GLN A 8 -11.06 -13.78 -4.33
N ALA A 9 -9.95 -13.44 -4.98
CA ALA A 9 -8.73 -14.25 -4.95
C ALA A 9 -8.10 -14.32 -3.54
N ILE A 10 -8.13 -13.22 -2.78
CA ILE A 10 -7.69 -13.19 -1.37
C ILE A 10 -8.66 -14.02 -0.52
N GLY A 11 -9.97 -13.86 -0.72
CA GLY A 11 -11.01 -14.69 -0.10
C GLY A 11 -11.04 -14.64 1.43
N ALA A 12 -10.45 -13.62 2.05
CA ALA A 12 -10.47 -13.42 3.49
C ALA A 12 -11.68 -12.56 3.89
N GLY A 13 -12.47 -13.03 4.85
CA GLY A 13 -13.61 -12.27 5.38
C GLY A 13 -13.17 -10.94 5.99
N HIS A 14 -14.04 -9.92 5.93
CA HIS A 14 -13.76 -8.55 6.42
C HIS A 14 -12.47 -7.93 5.86
N SER A 15 -12.10 -8.27 4.63
CA SER A 15 -11.05 -7.59 3.88
C SER A 15 -11.63 -6.69 2.80
N PHE A 16 -10.92 -5.62 2.45
CA PHE A 16 -11.29 -4.73 1.37
C PHE A 16 -10.05 -4.38 0.54
N ILE A 17 -10.28 -3.93 -0.69
CA ILE A 17 -9.25 -3.45 -1.60
C ILE A 17 -9.75 -2.19 -2.30
N ILE A 18 -8.90 -1.17 -2.36
CA ILE A 18 -9.16 0.07 -3.08
C ILE A 18 -8.12 0.18 -4.20
N PHE A 19 -8.60 0.34 -5.42
CA PHE A 19 -7.76 0.73 -6.55
C PHE A 19 -7.97 2.21 -6.81
N LEU A 20 -6.88 2.98 -6.78
CA LEU A 20 -6.88 4.39 -7.15
C LEU A 20 -6.58 4.51 -8.64
N GLY A 21 -7.30 5.41 -9.32
CA GLY A 21 -7.02 5.73 -10.72
C GLY A 21 -5.70 6.47 -10.88
N GLU A 22 -5.24 6.59 -12.12
CA GLU A 22 -4.06 7.39 -12.44
C GLU A 22 -4.19 8.82 -11.91
N GLY A 23 -3.10 9.36 -11.35
CA GLY A 23 -3.08 10.69 -10.73
C GLY A 23 -3.60 10.76 -9.29
N PHE A 24 -4.16 9.67 -8.74
CA PHE A 24 -4.57 9.59 -7.34
C PHE A 24 -3.63 8.71 -6.53
N PHE A 25 -3.08 9.26 -5.46
CA PHE A 25 -2.06 8.59 -4.64
C PHE A 25 -2.62 8.20 -3.27
N PRO A 26 -2.12 7.10 -2.67
CA PRO A 26 -2.51 6.73 -1.31
C PRO A 26 -2.41 7.87 -0.30
N VAL A 27 -1.37 8.71 -0.37
CA VAL A 27 -1.18 9.85 0.53
C VAL A 27 -2.35 10.85 0.51
N ASN A 28 -3.12 10.92 -0.58
CA ASN A 28 -4.28 11.81 -0.69
C ASN A 28 -5.47 11.33 0.14
N VAL A 29 -5.62 10.02 0.37
CA VAL A 29 -6.85 9.41 0.92
C VAL A 29 -6.63 8.55 2.16
N LEU A 30 -5.38 8.18 2.46
CA LEU A 30 -5.06 7.21 3.53
C LEU A 30 -5.63 7.61 4.89
N ASN A 31 -5.60 8.91 5.21
CA ASN A 31 -6.15 9.40 6.47
C ASN A 31 -7.68 9.32 6.52
N ALA A 32 -8.37 9.59 5.41
CA ALA A 32 -9.81 9.45 5.33
C ALA A 32 -10.23 7.98 5.51
N VAL A 33 -9.52 7.04 4.86
CA VAL A 33 -9.77 5.60 5.01
C VAL A 33 -9.55 5.15 6.45
N LYS A 34 -8.45 5.58 7.10
CA LYS A 34 -8.19 5.28 8.53
C LYS A 34 -9.25 5.86 9.47
N ALA A 35 -9.91 6.95 9.08
CA ALA A 35 -10.92 7.60 9.89
C ALA A 35 -12.32 6.97 9.76
N VAL A 36 -12.52 6.04 8.81
CA VAL A 36 -13.79 5.31 8.69
C VAL A 36 -13.96 4.42 9.94
N PRO A 37 -15.06 4.56 10.70
CA PRO A 37 -15.25 3.83 11.96
C PRO A 37 -15.15 2.30 11.84
N GLU A 38 -15.53 1.75 10.69
CA GLU A 38 -15.53 0.31 10.42
C GLU A 38 -14.15 -0.23 10.01
N VAL A 39 -13.15 0.63 9.75
CA VAL A 39 -11.83 0.20 9.27
C VAL A 39 -10.92 -0.15 10.45
N CYS A 40 -10.72 -1.45 10.66
CA CYS A 40 -9.85 -1.94 11.75
C CYS A 40 -8.35 -1.71 11.50
N ARG A 41 -7.89 -1.88 10.25
CA ARG A 41 -6.48 -1.70 9.85
C ARG A 41 -6.31 -1.61 8.34
N ILE A 42 -5.13 -1.12 7.92
CA ILE A 42 -4.68 -1.11 6.53
C ILE A 42 -3.39 -1.93 6.47
N PHE A 43 -3.33 -2.94 5.58
CA PHE A 43 -2.15 -3.80 5.43
C PHE A 43 -1.04 -3.16 4.60
N CYS A 44 -1.40 -2.53 3.49
CA CYS A 44 -0.46 -1.87 2.57
C CYS A 44 -1.18 -0.80 1.76
N ALA A 45 -0.44 0.18 1.24
CA ALA A 45 -0.95 1.15 0.26
C ALA A 45 0.21 1.57 -0.65
N THR A 46 0.25 1.03 -1.87
CA THR A 46 1.44 1.06 -2.72
C THR A 46 1.08 0.98 -4.21
N ALA A 47 2.03 1.36 -5.07
CA ALA A 47 1.99 1.11 -6.51
C ALA A 47 3.02 0.05 -6.96
N ASN A 48 3.79 -0.52 -6.02
CA ASN A 48 4.75 -1.58 -6.32
C ASN A 48 4.05 -2.90 -6.64
N PRO A 49 4.74 -3.84 -7.31
CA PRO A 49 4.32 -5.25 -7.31
C PRO A 49 4.08 -5.73 -5.88
N THR A 50 2.90 -6.31 -5.64
CA THR A 50 2.43 -6.61 -4.29
C THR A 50 1.89 -8.04 -4.21
N GLN A 51 2.24 -8.75 -3.14
CA GLN A 51 1.71 -10.08 -2.83
C GLN A 51 1.04 -10.09 -1.46
N VAL A 52 -0.11 -10.75 -1.35
CA VAL A 52 -0.83 -10.93 -0.08
C VAL A 52 -0.58 -12.34 0.44
N ILE A 53 -0.06 -12.46 1.65
CA ILE A 53 0.18 -13.75 2.32
C ILE A 53 -1.10 -14.15 3.03
N VAL A 54 -1.73 -15.22 2.55
CA VAL A 54 -2.99 -15.74 3.07
C VAL A 54 -2.75 -17.08 3.74
N ALA A 55 -3.22 -17.22 4.98
CA ALA A 55 -3.36 -18.52 5.64
C ALA A 55 -4.79 -19.02 5.49
N GLU A 56 -4.92 -20.33 5.29
CA GLU A 56 -6.19 -21.03 5.17
C GLU A 56 -6.30 -22.08 6.28
N THR A 57 -7.49 -22.16 6.86
CA THR A 57 -7.87 -23.10 7.91
C THR A 57 -9.15 -23.80 7.51
N GLU A 58 -9.60 -24.78 8.29
CA GLU A 58 -10.90 -25.44 8.07
C GLU A 58 -12.08 -24.45 8.11
N GLN A 59 -11.98 -23.35 8.86
CA GLN A 59 -13.04 -22.33 8.95
C GLN A 59 -13.01 -21.32 7.80
N GLY A 60 -11.83 -20.97 7.29
CA GLY A 60 -11.69 -19.93 6.27
C GLY A 60 -10.28 -19.36 6.16
N ARG A 61 -10.18 -18.20 5.51
CA ARG A 61 -8.91 -17.56 5.13
C ARG A 61 -8.68 -16.25 5.89
N GLY A 62 -7.42 -16.01 6.26
CA GLY A 62 -6.97 -14.79 6.94
C GLY A 62 -5.69 -14.21 6.31
N ILE A 63 -5.58 -12.88 6.28
CA ILE A 63 -4.39 -12.19 5.79
C ILE A 63 -3.36 -12.12 6.93
N LEU A 64 -2.20 -12.74 6.71
CA LEU A 64 -1.07 -12.71 7.64
C LEU A 64 -0.16 -11.51 7.42
N GLY A 65 -0.02 -11.07 6.17
CA GLY A 65 0.88 -9.97 5.82
C GLY A 65 0.90 -9.67 4.32
N VAL A 66 1.74 -8.72 3.94
CA VAL A 66 1.93 -8.28 2.57
C VAL A 66 3.41 -8.17 2.26
N VAL A 67 3.80 -8.58 1.05
CA VAL A 67 5.10 -8.25 0.46
C VAL A 67 4.90 -7.07 -0.49
N ASP A 68 5.41 -5.89 -0.11
CA ASP A 68 5.33 -4.65 -0.87
C ASP A 68 6.67 -4.37 -1.54
N GLY A 69 6.74 -4.62 -2.85
CA GLY A 69 7.95 -4.42 -3.63
C GLY A 69 9.06 -5.43 -3.31
N PHE A 70 10.27 -4.92 -3.11
CA PHE A 70 11.51 -5.69 -3.09
C PHE A 70 12.35 -5.38 -1.85
N PRO A 71 13.24 -6.30 -1.41
CA PRO A 71 14.15 -6.02 -0.30
C PRO A 71 15.12 -4.87 -0.60
N PRO A 72 15.61 -4.16 0.42
CA PRO A 72 16.59 -3.09 0.25
C PRO A 72 17.90 -3.62 -0.35
N LYS A 73 18.54 -2.80 -1.19
CA LYS A 73 19.84 -3.12 -1.82
C LYS A 73 21.05 -2.56 -1.07
N GLY A 74 20.83 -1.71 -0.07
CA GLY A 74 21.87 -1.01 0.66
C GLY A 74 21.30 0.13 1.51
N ILE A 75 22.19 0.96 2.07
CA ILE A 75 21.87 2.17 2.83
C ILE A 75 22.17 3.39 1.95
N GLU A 76 21.30 4.40 1.99
CA GLU A 76 21.48 5.63 1.20
C GLU A 76 22.73 6.41 1.63
N GLY A 77 23.48 6.93 0.65
CA GLY A 77 24.60 7.85 0.86
C GLY A 77 24.19 9.32 0.83
N GLU A 78 25.16 10.23 0.99
CA GLU A 78 24.88 11.68 0.98
C GLU A 78 24.26 12.18 -0.33
N GLU A 79 24.72 11.64 -1.48
CA GLU A 79 24.17 11.97 -2.80
C GLU A 79 22.72 11.50 -2.97
N ASP A 80 22.39 10.29 -2.49
CA ASP A 80 21.02 9.75 -2.50
C ASP A 80 20.08 10.61 -1.65
N ILE A 81 20.56 11.04 -0.48
CA ILE A 81 19.83 11.93 0.43
C ILE A 81 19.54 13.27 -0.25
N ALA A 82 20.54 13.87 -0.90
CA ALA A 82 20.37 15.12 -1.64
C ALA A 82 19.32 14.93 -2.76
N HIS A 83 19.45 13.85 -3.53
CA HIS A 83 18.54 13.54 -4.62
C HIS A 83 17.09 13.37 -4.16
N ARG A 84 16.80 12.55 -3.14
CA ARG A 84 15.41 12.36 -2.69
C ARG A 84 14.78 13.63 -2.11
N LYS A 85 15.57 14.50 -1.48
CA LYS A 85 15.10 15.80 -0.97
C LYS A 85 14.74 16.74 -2.13
N ASP A 86 15.61 16.82 -3.14
CA ASP A 86 15.38 17.65 -4.32
C ASP A 86 14.21 17.15 -5.15
N PHE A 87 14.06 15.83 -5.29
CA PHE A 87 12.91 15.24 -5.96
C PHE A 87 11.59 15.71 -5.33
N LEU A 88 11.44 15.63 -4.00
CA LEU A 88 10.23 16.07 -3.29
C LEU A 88 9.90 17.55 -3.52
N ARG A 89 10.91 18.42 -3.66
CA ARG A 89 10.71 19.84 -4.01
C ARG A 89 10.29 20.00 -5.46
N LYS A 90 10.94 19.30 -6.39
CA LYS A 90 10.60 19.31 -7.83
C LYS A 90 9.16 18.89 -8.09
N ILE A 91 8.66 17.90 -7.34
CA ILE A 91 7.26 17.46 -7.44
C ILE A 91 6.29 18.25 -6.54
N GLY A 92 6.76 19.32 -5.88
CA GLY A 92 5.92 20.27 -5.15
C GLY A 92 5.43 19.83 -3.77
N TYR A 93 5.92 18.70 -3.22
CA TYR A 93 5.47 18.18 -1.93
C TYR A 93 6.20 18.80 -0.72
N LYS A 94 7.31 19.50 -0.94
CA LYS A 94 8.05 20.21 0.10
C LYS A 94 8.44 21.60 -0.38
N LEU A 95 8.32 22.58 0.52
CA LEU A 95 8.79 23.94 0.32
C LEU A 95 10.31 23.99 0.48
N GLY A 96 10.97 24.78 -0.35
CA GLY A 96 12.42 24.98 -0.38
C GLY A 96 12.85 25.59 -1.71
#